data_AF-A0A2E2C275-F1
#
_entry.id   AF-A0A2E2C275-F1
#
_cell.length_a   1.000
_cell.length_b   1.000
_cell.length_c   1.000
_cell.angle_alpha   90.00
_cell.angle_beta   90.00
_cell.angle_gamma   90.00
#
_symmetry.space_group_name_H-M   'P 1'
#
loop_
_entity.id
_entity.type
_entity.pdbx_description
1 polymer ?
#
loop_
_entity_poly.entity_id
_entity_poly.type
_entity_poly.pdbx_seq_one_letter_code
_entity_poly.pdbx_strand_id
1 'polypeptide(L)'
;MTACYRCASIILCLHFAASLSFCDNSDLISQLRKLPEVHSVTSTPIKTKPKQTIIHLLNWHFVSKADFAADVSDSSDGKLSEAEIEKRYLEFLNDVEAIQKEQKQTLRYLIKHHKVQSVHMEGLTEKNLSAFNSFIKTLREFEVPDGDGALDLFLREQYRRDCLQMGAAAQLKISNELNSVLPLENGEAFEKANPIRKDGKIQIDKSAEEKREDEMVKILVKGDGICVIVLGGGHKLTDNLKRMKLDSVLYFRVSGRKYERVMKGRE
;
A
#
# COMPACT_ATOMS: atom_id res chain seq x y z
N MET A 1 30.10 67.92 7.19
CA MET A 1 28.69 68.21 6.83
C MET A 1 28.53 67.66 5.41
N THR A 2 27.79 66.61 5.08
CA THR A 2 26.47 66.14 5.55
C THR A 2 26.30 64.67 5.11
N ALA A 3 25.47 63.92 5.83
CA ALA A 3 25.27 62.47 5.70
C ALA A 3 24.14 62.08 4.71
N CYS A 4 24.05 60.76 4.48
CA CYS A 4 22.83 59.96 4.22
C CYS A 4 22.21 60.05 2.80
N TYR A 5 21.74 58.99 2.12
CA TYR A 5 20.87 57.89 2.57
C TYR A 5 21.07 56.59 1.76
N ARG A 6 21.01 55.45 2.46
CA ARG A 6 20.79 54.11 1.89
C ARG A 6 19.29 53.92 1.62
N CYS A 7 18.93 53.48 0.41
CA CYS A 7 17.59 52.95 0.13
C CYS A 7 17.51 51.50 0.63
N ALA A 8 16.69 51.26 1.66
CA ALA A 8 16.27 49.94 2.06
C ALA A 8 14.87 49.69 1.50
N SER A 9 14.75 48.80 0.53
CA SER A 9 13.45 48.30 0.04
C SER A 9 12.94 47.22 1.00
N ILE A 10 11.83 47.52 1.68
CA ILE A 10 11.07 46.58 2.48
C ILE A 10 10.25 45.71 1.51
N ILE A 11 10.63 44.43 1.37
CA ILE A 11 9.79 43.43 0.71
C ILE A 11 8.79 42.93 1.75
N LEU A 12 7.54 43.36 1.59
CA LEU A 12 6.41 42.89 2.39
C LEU A 12 6.00 41.49 1.90
N CYS A 13 6.55 40.44 2.52
CA CYS A 13 6.09 39.06 2.30
C CYS A 13 4.72 38.87 2.97
N LEU A 14 3.65 39.11 2.20
CA LEU A 14 2.29 38.67 2.50
C LEU A 14 2.28 37.13 2.60
N HIS A 15 2.32 36.63 3.82
CA HIS A 15 2.04 35.24 4.13
C HIS A 15 0.53 35.01 3.92
N PHE A 16 0.18 34.41 2.79
CA PHE A 16 -1.11 33.73 2.67
C PHE A 16 -1.10 32.58 3.68
N ALA A 17 -1.72 32.80 4.83
CA ALA A 17 -2.12 31.74 5.71
C ALA A 17 -3.18 30.92 4.96
N ALA A 18 -2.73 29.86 4.28
CA ALA A 18 -3.63 28.84 3.79
C ALA A 18 -4.45 28.36 4.99
N SER A 19 -5.77 28.53 4.91
CA SER A 19 -6.71 27.97 5.88
C SER A 19 -6.41 26.48 6.02
N LEU A 20 -5.81 26.10 7.15
CA LEU A 20 -5.75 24.73 7.61
C LEU A 20 -7.19 24.31 7.88
N SER A 21 -7.87 23.84 6.84
CA SER A 21 -9.08 23.05 6.96
C SER A 21 -8.69 21.82 7.75
N PHE A 22 -8.90 21.88 9.06
CA PHE A 22 -8.89 20.71 9.91
C PHE A 22 -10.09 19.87 9.45
N CYS A 23 -9.87 18.94 8.52
CA CYS A 23 -10.82 17.86 8.30
C CYS A 23 -11.02 17.18 9.66
N ASP A 24 -12.26 17.23 10.15
CA ASP A 24 -12.65 16.36 11.24
C ASP A 24 -12.43 14.92 10.77
N ASN A 25 -11.72 14.10 11.52
CA ASN A 25 -11.41 12.74 11.08
C ASN A 25 -12.67 11.87 10.95
N SER A 26 -13.75 12.28 11.61
CA SER A 26 -15.10 11.71 11.40
C SER A 26 -15.60 11.91 9.97
N ASP A 27 -15.24 13.04 9.34
CA ASP A 27 -15.61 13.40 7.98
C ASP A 27 -14.85 12.54 6.96
N LEU A 28 -13.54 12.32 7.14
CA LEU A 28 -12.75 11.47 6.24
C LEU A 28 -13.28 10.02 6.20
N ILE A 29 -13.58 9.41 7.36
CA ILE A 29 -14.15 8.05 7.39
C ILE A 29 -15.50 8.01 6.66
N SER A 30 -16.36 9.01 6.88
CA SER A 30 -17.65 9.15 6.19
C SER A 30 -17.50 9.31 4.69
N GLN A 31 -16.53 10.12 4.24
CA GLN A 31 -16.20 10.32 2.84
C GLN A 31 -15.72 9.04 2.16
N LEU A 32 -14.80 8.30 2.78
CA LEU A 32 -14.30 7.04 2.23
C LEU A 32 -15.40 5.99 2.09
N ARG A 33 -16.34 5.91 3.05
CA ARG A 33 -17.51 5.01 2.96
C ARG A 33 -18.43 5.30 1.78
N LYS A 34 -18.41 6.53 1.25
CA LYS A 34 -19.24 6.93 0.10
C LYS A 34 -18.57 6.64 -1.24
N LEU A 35 -17.30 6.25 -1.26
CA LEU A 35 -16.62 5.89 -2.50
C LEU A 35 -17.23 4.61 -3.08
N PRO A 36 -17.50 4.56 -4.40
CA PRO A 36 -18.18 3.43 -5.02
C PRO A 36 -17.38 2.13 -4.92
N GLU A 37 -16.05 2.19 -4.89
CA GLU A 37 -15.15 1.04 -4.78
C GLU A 37 -14.98 0.53 -3.33
N VAL A 38 -15.29 1.34 -2.33
CA VAL A 38 -15.14 0.98 -0.92
C VAL A 38 -16.34 0.16 -0.46
N HIS A 39 -16.05 -0.98 0.20
CA HIS A 39 -17.05 -1.81 0.86
C HIS A 39 -17.22 -1.42 2.33
N SER A 40 -16.12 -1.33 3.08
CA SER A 40 -16.17 -1.03 4.51
C SER A 40 -15.00 -0.17 4.96
N VAL A 41 -15.25 0.59 6.04
CA VAL A 41 -14.22 1.32 6.79
C VAL A 41 -14.38 0.99 8.27
N THR A 42 -13.41 0.28 8.85
CA THR A 42 -13.41 -0.15 10.25
C THR A 42 -12.35 0.61 11.04
N SER A 43 -12.77 1.34 12.07
CA SER A 43 -11.90 2.22 12.85
C SER A 43 -11.80 1.79 14.30
N THR A 44 -10.63 1.97 14.91
CA THR A 44 -10.48 1.85 16.36
C THR A 44 -10.98 3.14 17.03
N PRO A 45 -11.91 3.07 18.01
CA PRO A 45 -12.35 4.25 18.74
C PRO A 45 -11.20 4.91 19.49
N ILE A 46 -11.14 6.24 19.43
CA ILE A 46 -10.18 7.05 20.19
C ILE A 46 -10.94 8.02 21.10
N LYS A 47 -10.36 8.33 22.27
CA LYS A 47 -10.97 9.21 23.27
C LYS A 47 -10.64 10.69 23.07
N THR A 48 -9.63 10.98 22.26
CA THR A 48 -9.07 12.32 22.06
C THR A 48 -9.05 12.66 20.57
N LYS A 49 -8.90 13.95 20.25
CA LYS A 49 -8.66 14.37 18.87
C LYS A 49 -7.33 13.74 18.41
N PRO A 50 -7.29 13.01 17.29
CA PRO A 50 -6.07 12.34 16.87
C PRO A 50 -5.05 13.37 16.36
N LYS A 51 -3.78 13.09 16.66
CA LYS A 51 -2.63 13.83 16.15
C LYS A 51 -2.17 13.30 14.79
N GLN A 52 -2.48 12.03 14.51
CA GLN A 52 -2.12 11.33 13.29
C GLN A 52 -3.25 10.37 12.92
N THR A 53 -3.44 10.16 11.63
CA THR A 53 -4.37 9.18 11.07
C THR A 53 -3.60 8.18 10.21
N ILE A 54 -3.72 6.89 10.51
CA ILE A 54 -3.19 5.79 9.69
C ILE A 54 -4.35 5.14 8.94
N ILE A 55 -4.30 5.20 7.62
CA ILE A 55 -5.26 4.59 6.69
C ILE A 55 -4.67 3.30 6.16
N HIS A 56 -5.24 2.17 6.54
CA HIS A 56 -4.83 0.86 6.04
C HIS A 56 -5.74 0.39 4.91
N LEU A 57 -5.24 0.49 3.67
CA LEU A 57 -5.91 -0.09 2.50
C LEU A 57 -5.61 -1.59 2.43
N LEU A 58 -6.65 -2.43 2.57
CA LEU A 58 -6.46 -3.87 2.59
C LEU A 58 -5.96 -4.36 1.25
N ASN A 59 -4.91 -5.19 1.30
CA ASN A 59 -4.25 -5.72 0.12
C ASN A 59 -4.44 -7.23 -0.03
N TRP A 60 -4.63 -7.63 -1.28
CA TRP A 60 -4.47 -9.00 -1.73
C TRP A 60 -3.21 -9.03 -2.60
N HIS A 61 -2.10 -9.45 -2.00
CA HIS A 61 -0.78 -9.25 -2.58
C HIS A 61 -0.55 -10.19 -3.76
N PHE A 62 0.20 -9.71 -4.75
CA PHE A 62 0.70 -10.53 -5.83
C PHE A 62 1.70 -11.56 -5.27
N VAL A 63 1.63 -12.79 -5.77
CA VAL A 63 2.66 -13.83 -5.56
C VAL A 63 3.09 -14.42 -6.89
N SER A 64 4.30 -14.98 -6.93
CA SER A 64 4.76 -15.70 -8.12
C SER A 64 3.89 -16.92 -8.37
N LYS A 65 3.87 -17.42 -9.63
CA LYS A 65 3.16 -18.66 -9.95
C LYS A 65 3.66 -19.83 -9.11
N ALA A 66 4.97 -19.88 -8.82
CA ALA A 66 5.58 -20.93 -8.01
C ALA A 66 5.06 -20.90 -6.56
N ASP A 67 5.03 -19.71 -5.94
CA ASP A 67 4.50 -19.55 -4.57
C ASP A 67 3.00 -19.83 -4.52
N PHE A 68 2.24 -19.37 -5.52
CA PHE A 68 0.83 -19.69 -5.66
C PHE A 68 0.60 -21.19 -5.78
N ALA A 69 1.38 -21.87 -6.63
CA ALA A 69 1.29 -23.32 -6.82
C ALA A 69 1.60 -24.09 -5.54
N ALA A 70 2.59 -23.65 -4.76
CA ALA A 70 2.90 -24.23 -3.46
C ALA A 70 1.72 -24.09 -2.47
N ASP A 71 1.15 -22.89 -2.35
CA ASP A 71 0.02 -22.60 -1.46
C ASP A 71 -1.25 -23.41 -1.82
N VAL A 72 -1.61 -23.48 -3.11
CA VAL A 72 -2.80 -24.25 -3.53
C VAL A 72 -2.59 -25.76 -3.44
N SER A 73 -1.35 -26.24 -3.54
CA SER A 73 -1.04 -27.67 -3.41
C SER A 73 -1.07 -28.11 -1.95
N ASP A 74 -0.58 -27.27 -1.03
CA ASP A 74 -0.62 -27.54 0.42
C ASP A 74 -2.06 -27.52 0.98
N SER A 75 -2.98 -26.80 0.32
CA SER A 75 -4.38 -26.64 0.76
C SER A 75 -5.39 -27.56 0.06
N SER A 76 -4.98 -28.34 -0.94
CA SER A 76 -5.87 -29.23 -1.70
C SER A 76 -5.77 -30.69 -1.27
N ASP A 77 -6.91 -31.39 -1.16
CA ASP A 77 -6.99 -32.84 -0.85
C ASP A 77 -6.50 -33.77 -1.99
N GLY A 78 -5.84 -33.23 -3.02
CA GLY A 78 -5.33 -33.99 -4.16
C GLY A 78 -4.38 -33.17 -5.05
N LYS A 79 -3.54 -33.84 -5.84
CA LYS A 79 -2.54 -33.15 -6.69
C LYS A 79 -3.24 -32.47 -7.87
N LEU A 80 -3.25 -31.13 -7.87
CA LEU A 80 -3.72 -30.34 -9.01
C LEU A 80 -2.81 -30.56 -10.23
N SER A 81 -3.42 -30.59 -11.41
CA SER A 81 -2.68 -30.60 -12.67
C SER A 81 -2.10 -29.22 -12.99
N GLU A 82 -1.05 -29.17 -13.81
CA GLU A 82 -0.43 -27.91 -14.23
C GLU A 82 -1.41 -26.97 -14.94
N ALA A 83 -2.34 -27.53 -15.73
CA ALA A 83 -3.37 -26.76 -16.42
C ALA A 83 -4.39 -26.13 -15.45
N GLU A 84 -4.73 -26.83 -14.36
CA GLU A 84 -5.60 -26.29 -13.32
C GLU A 84 -4.90 -25.20 -12.51
N ILE A 85 -3.61 -25.37 -12.20
CA ILE A 85 -2.79 -24.36 -11.53
C ILE A 85 -2.71 -23.10 -12.40
N GLU A 86 -2.43 -23.24 -13.70
CA GLU A 86 -2.39 -22.10 -14.64
C GLU A 86 -3.72 -21.36 -14.67
N LYS A 87 -4.84 -22.07 -14.82
CA LYS A 87 -6.18 -21.46 -14.85
C LYS A 87 -6.47 -20.67 -13.57
N ARG A 88 -6.23 -21.28 -12.40
CA ARG A 88 -6.44 -20.64 -11.09
C ARG A 88 -5.50 -19.45 -10.88
N TYR A 89 -4.27 -19.53 -11.38
CA TYR A 89 -3.32 -18.42 -11.30
C TYR A 89 -3.77 -17.22 -12.14
N LEU A 90 -4.30 -17.46 -13.35
CA LEU A 90 -4.87 -16.38 -14.17
C LEU A 90 -6.09 -15.72 -13.49
N GLU A 91 -6.97 -16.52 -12.88
CA GLU A 91 -8.09 -16.00 -12.08
C GLU A 91 -7.60 -15.16 -10.89
N PHE A 92 -6.57 -15.65 -10.17
CA PHE A 92 -5.91 -14.90 -9.11
C PHE A 92 -5.31 -13.57 -9.59
N LEU A 93 -4.63 -13.53 -10.75
CA LEU A 93 -4.09 -12.29 -11.30
C LEU A 93 -5.19 -11.29 -11.64
N ASN A 94 -6.33 -11.75 -12.15
CA ASN A 94 -7.49 -10.90 -12.42
C ASN A 94 -8.08 -10.31 -11.14
N ASP A 95 -8.12 -11.10 -10.06
CA ASP A 95 -8.55 -10.61 -8.74
C ASP A 95 -7.58 -9.58 -8.16
N VAL A 96 -6.27 -9.84 -8.23
CA VAL A 96 -5.22 -8.88 -7.82
C VAL A 96 -5.38 -7.57 -8.60
N GLU A 97 -5.53 -7.63 -9.92
CA GLU A 97 -5.72 -6.46 -10.76
C GLU A 97 -6.99 -5.67 -10.39
N ALA A 98 -8.11 -6.37 -10.17
CA ALA A 98 -9.37 -5.73 -9.80
C ALA A 98 -9.27 -5.03 -8.44
N ILE A 99 -8.61 -5.64 -7.46
CA ILE A 99 -8.37 -5.06 -6.14
C ILE A 99 -7.45 -3.84 -6.25
N GLN A 100 -6.35 -3.94 -6.99
CA GLN A 100 -5.43 -2.81 -7.19
C GLN A 100 -6.12 -1.66 -7.93
N LYS A 101 -7.07 -1.92 -8.84
CA LYS A 101 -7.88 -0.87 -9.46
C LYS A 101 -8.71 -0.09 -8.44
N GLU A 102 -9.36 -0.77 -7.50
CA GLU A 102 -10.11 -0.12 -6.41
C GLU A 102 -9.17 0.67 -5.49
N GLN A 103 -8.04 0.07 -5.08
CA GLN A 103 -7.03 0.76 -4.28
C GLN A 103 -6.52 2.03 -4.95
N LYS A 104 -6.24 2.00 -6.26
CA LYS A 104 -5.82 3.19 -7.03
C LYS A 104 -6.88 4.28 -7.01
N GLN A 105 -8.17 3.94 -7.11
CA GLN A 105 -9.25 4.93 -7.04
C GLN A 105 -9.31 5.59 -5.65
N THR A 106 -9.21 4.80 -4.58
CA THR A 106 -9.15 5.32 -3.22
C THR A 106 -7.90 6.19 -2.99
N LEU A 107 -6.73 5.76 -3.48
CA LEU A 107 -5.50 6.53 -3.38
C LEU A 107 -5.58 7.85 -4.16
N ARG A 108 -6.12 7.85 -5.38
CA ARG A 108 -6.36 9.09 -6.15
C ARG A 108 -7.28 10.06 -5.41
N TYR A 109 -8.32 9.54 -4.76
CA TYR A 109 -9.18 10.34 -3.91
C TYR A 109 -8.38 11.00 -2.76
N LEU A 110 -7.58 10.21 -2.05
CA LEU A 110 -6.74 10.70 -0.94
C LEU A 110 -5.67 11.70 -1.41
N ILE A 111 -5.04 11.48 -2.57
CA ILE A 111 -4.08 12.41 -3.18
C ILE A 111 -4.78 13.74 -3.50
N LYS A 112 -5.93 13.68 -4.19
CA LYS A 112 -6.65 14.87 -4.66
C LYS A 112 -7.27 15.69 -3.53
N HIS A 113 -7.91 15.03 -2.56
CA HIS A 113 -8.73 15.71 -1.55
C HIS A 113 -8.02 15.88 -0.21
N HIS A 114 -7.05 15.01 0.09
CA HIS A 114 -6.34 14.98 1.37
C HIS A 114 -4.83 15.20 1.23
N LYS A 115 -4.37 15.55 0.02
CA LYS A 115 -2.97 15.89 -0.31
C LYS A 115 -1.96 14.80 0.06
N VAL A 116 -2.38 13.54 0.12
CA VAL A 116 -1.47 12.41 0.36
C VAL A 116 -0.40 12.42 -0.74
N GLN A 117 0.88 12.43 -0.34
CA GLN A 117 2.02 12.43 -1.27
C GLN A 117 2.78 11.09 -1.28
N SER A 118 2.60 10.28 -0.23
CA SER A 118 3.37 9.07 0.01
C SER A 118 2.52 7.93 0.53
N VAL A 119 2.87 6.70 0.17
CA VAL A 119 2.22 5.47 0.66
C VAL A 119 3.29 4.51 1.16
N HIS A 120 3.13 3.95 2.36
CA HIS A 120 3.98 2.86 2.83
C HIS A 120 3.47 1.52 2.29
N MET A 121 4.39 0.67 1.86
CA MET A 121 4.06 -0.59 1.19
C MET A 121 4.71 -1.78 1.88
N GLU A 122 3.91 -2.81 2.15
CA GLU A 122 4.37 -4.12 2.62
C GLU A 122 5.43 -4.71 1.67
N GLY A 123 6.42 -5.42 2.23
CA GLY A 123 7.51 -6.05 1.47
C GLY A 123 8.62 -5.10 1.01
N LEU A 124 8.48 -3.79 1.26
CA LEU A 124 9.51 -2.80 0.95
C LEU A 124 10.30 -2.43 2.21
N THR A 125 11.62 -2.59 2.13
CA THR A 125 12.63 -2.28 3.16
C THR A 125 13.56 -1.17 2.65
N GLU A 126 14.36 -0.56 3.52
CA GLU A 126 15.41 0.37 3.08
C GLU A 126 16.42 -0.30 2.12
N LYS A 127 16.72 -1.59 2.33
CA LYS A 127 17.68 -2.37 1.55
C LYS A 127 17.24 -2.58 0.09
N ASN A 128 15.96 -2.85 -0.15
CA ASN A 128 15.44 -3.11 -1.50
C ASN A 128 14.84 -1.87 -2.20
N LEU A 129 14.72 -0.74 -1.50
CA LEU A 129 14.14 0.51 -2.04
C LEU A 129 14.82 1.02 -3.31
N SER A 130 16.15 0.90 -3.42
CA SER A 130 16.89 1.36 -4.61
C SER A 130 16.57 0.51 -5.84
N ALA A 131 16.55 -0.81 -5.69
CA ALA A 131 16.18 -1.74 -6.76
C ALA A 131 14.71 -1.54 -7.17
N PHE A 132 13.82 -1.37 -6.19
CA PHE A 132 12.41 -1.06 -6.41
C PHE A 132 12.21 0.23 -7.24
N ASN A 133 12.89 1.32 -6.87
CA ASN A 133 12.80 2.58 -7.61
C ASN A 133 13.40 2.48 -9.02
N SER A 134 14.47 1.69 -9.19
CA SER A 134 15.05 1.41 -10.51
C SER A 134 14.05 0.67 -11.40
N PHE A 135 13.33 -0.30 -10.85
CA PHE A 135 12.33 -1.04 -11.61
C PHE A 135 11.10 -0.17 -11.96
N ILE A 136 10.64 0.70 -11.05
CA ILE A 136 9.63 1.72 -11.38
C ILE A 136 10.06 2.59 -12.55
N LYS A 137 11.33 3.02 -12.57
CA LYS A 137 11.87 3.83 -13.66
C LYS A 137 11.82 3.06 -14.98
N THR A 138 12.28 1.81 -15.00
CA THR A 138 12.21 0.94 -16.19
C THR A 138 10.79 0.79 -16.69
N LEU A 139 9.82 0.50 -15.82
CA LEU A 139 8.42 0.34 -16.22
C LEU A 139 7.81 1.63 -16.75
N ARG A 140 8.20 2.80 -16.20
CA ARG A 140 7.75 4.10 -16.72
C ARG A 140 8.29 4.39 -18.12
N GLU A 141 9.53 4.02 -18.38
CA GLU A 141 10.22 4.27 -19.66
C GLU A 141 9.92 3.22 -20.72
N PHE A 142 9.26 2.11 -20.35
CA PHE A 142 8.89 1.05 -21.27
C PHE A 142 7.70 1.44 -22.16
N GLU A 143 7.91 1.41 -23.47
CA GLU A 143 6.86 1.60 -24.45
C GLU A 143 6.10 0.28 -24.66
N VAL A 144 4.87 0.23 -24.18
CA VAL A 144 4.01 -0.94 -24.33
C VAL A 144 3.57 -1.06 -25.80
N PRO A 145 3.88 -2.17 -26.49
CA PRO A 145 3.48 -2.35 -27.89
C PRO A 145 1.97 -2.34 -28.08
N ASP A 146 1.48 -1.75 -29.17
CA ASP A 146 0.07 -1.66 -29.53
C ASP A 146 -0.36 -2.65 -30.64
N GLY A 147 0.58 -3.35 -31.28
CA GLY A 147 0.32 -4.33 -32.34
C GLY A 147 -0.28 -5.66 -31.84
N ASP A 148 -0.82 -6.48 -32.74
CA ASP A 148 -1.45 -7.76 -32.38
C ASP A 148 -0.55 -8.99 -32.60
N GLY A 149 0.75 -8.78 -32.81
CA GLY A 149 1.72 -9.85 -32.97
C GLY A 149 1.92 -10.68 -31.69
N ALA A 150 2.36 -11.93 -31.83
CA ALA A 150 2.64 -12.80 -30.69
C ALA A 150 3.68 -12.18 -29.72
N LEU A 151 4.69 -11.48 -30.24
CA LEU A 151 5.67 -10.76 -29.42
C LEU A 151 5.04 -9.57 -28.69
N ASP A 152 4.17 -8.80 -29.35
CA ASP A 152 3.48 -7.65 -28.75
C ASP A 152 2.56 -8.10 -27.62
N LEU A 153 1.80 -9.17 -27.84
CA LEU A 153 0.94 -9.78 -26.83
C LEU A 153 1.74 -10.27 -25.62
N PHE A 154 2.88 -10.92 -25.87
CA PHE A 154 3.78 -11.37 -24.80
C PHE A 154 4.32 -10.19 -23.98
N LEU A 155 4.82 -9.14 -24.64
CA LEU A 155 5.36 -7.96 -23.98
C LEU A 155 4.29 -7.21 -23.17
N ARG A 156 3.06 -7.10 -23.70
CA ARG A 156 1.92 -6.53 -22.97
C ARG A 156 1.57 -7.31 -21.70
N GLU A 157 1.51 -8.63 -21.79
CA GLU A 157 1.19 -9.45 -20.62
C GLU A 157 2.33 -9.43 -19.59
N GLN A 158 3.60 -9.41 -20.03
CA GLN A 158 4.73 -9.25 -19.11
C GLN A 158 4.67 -7.89 -18.40
N TYR A 159 4.45 -6.79 -19.15
CA TYR A 159 4.29 -5.47 -18.55
C TYR A 159 3.12 -5.40 -17.57
N ARG A 160 1.98 -6.04 -17.90
CA ARG A 160 0.83 -6.16 -16.98
C ARG A 160 1.26 -6.86 -15.69
N ARG A 161 1.92 -8.02 -15.77
CA ARG A 161 2.37 -8.79 -14.61
C ARG A 161 3.36 -8.02 -13.76
N ASP A 162 4.32 -7.34 -14.38
CA ASP A 162 5.29 -6.50 -13.67
C ASP A 162 4.60 -5.36 -12.92
N CYS A 163 3.60 -4.71 -13.53
CA CYS A 163 2.78 -3.70 -12.85
C CYS A 163 2.00 -4.30 -11.67
N LEU A 164 1.41 -5.49 -11.82
CA LEU A 164 0.68 -6.17 -10.74
C LEU A 164 1.60 -6.54 -9.57
N GLN A 165 2.80 -7.03 -9.85
CA GLN A 165 3.82 -7.32 -8.85
C GLN A 165 4.19 -6.09 -8.04
N MET A 166 4.27 -4.92 -8.69
CA MET A 166 4.65 -3.67 -8.04
C MET A 166 3.53 -3.05 -7.20
N GLY A 167 2.27 -3.42 -7.45
CA GLY A 167 1.13 -2.99 -6.64
C GLY A 167 0.56 -1.61 -6.99
N ALA A 168 -0.59 -1.29 -6.40
CA ALA A 168 -1.36 -0.08 -6.71
C ALA A 168 -0.58 1.22 -6.47
N ALA A 169 0.16 1.33 -5.36
CA ALA A 169 0.94 2.52 -5.03
C ALA A 169 2.08 2.75 -6.02
N ALA A 170 2.80 1.69 -6.40
CA ALA A 170 3.87 1.78 -7.40
C ALA A 170 3.32 2.15 -8.78
N GLN A 171 2.17 1.61 -9.18
CA GLN A 171 1.52 1.98 -10.45
C GLN A 171 1.17 3.47 -10.51
N LEU A 172 0.69 4.06 -9.40
CA LEU A 172 0.47 5.51 -9.34
C LEU A 172 1.78 6.30 -9.38
N LYS A 173 2.88 5.74 -8.84
CA LYS A 173 4.20 6.34 -8.99
C LYS A 173 4.70 6.23 -10.43
N ILE A 174 4.48 5.11 -11.12
CA ILE A 174 4.81 4.91 -12.54
C ILE A 174 4.10 5.99 -13.38
N SER A 175 2.80 6.23 -13.15
CA SER A 175 1.99 7.23 -13.85
C SER A 175 2.19 8.69 -13.38
N ASN A 176 3.16 8.96 -12.50
CA ASN A 176 3.42 10.29 -11.91
C ASN A 176 2.25 10.89 -11.11
N GLU A 177 1.33 10.06 -10.61
CA GLU A 177 0.22 10.49 -9.76
C GLU A 177 0.57 10.49 -8.26
N LEU A 178 1.58 9.71 -7.86
CA LEU A 178 2.09 9.61 -6.49
C LEU A 178 3.58 9.98 -6.42
N ASN A 179 3.97 10.82 -5.45
CA ASN A 179 5.36 11.26 -5.34
C ASN A 179 6.29 10.15 -4.84
N SER A 180 5.90 9.43 -3.78
CA SER A 180 6.77 8.41 -3.18
C SER A 180 6.02 7.17 -2.71
N VAL A 181 6.71 6.04 -2.82
CA VAL A 181 6.35 4.80 -2.13
C VAL A 181 7.46 4.58 -1.10
N LEU A 182 7.07 4.36 0.15
CA LEU A 182 7.98 4.31 1.28
C LEU A 182 8.06 2.88 1.84
N PRO A 183 9.21 2.48 2.39
CA PRO A 183 9.33 1.22 3.12
C PRO A 183 8.34 1.13 4.28
N LEU A 184 7.70 -0.02 4.45
CA LEU A 184 6.94 -0.37 5.65
C LEU A 184 7.69 -1.37 6.55
N GLU A 185 8.67 -2.07 5.99
CA GLU A 185 9.34 -3.18 6.64
C GLU A 185 10.68 -2.76 7.28
N ASN A 186 10.88 -3.17 8.54
CA ASN A 186 12.22 -3.31 9.09
C ASN A 186 12.84 -4.59 8.54
N GLY A 187 14.00 -4.50 7.89
CA GLY A 187 14.61 -5.64 7.18
C GLY A 187 14.85 -6.87 8.06
N GLU A 188 15.33 -6.69 9.30
CA GLU A 188 15.61 -7.81 10.21
C GLU A 188 14.32 -8.48 10.69
N ALA A 189 13.32 -7.68 11.09
CA ALA A 189 12.05 -8.23 11.54
C ALA A 189 11.28 -8.90 10.39
N PHE A 190 11.35 -8.32 9.18
CA PHE A 190 10.76 -8.88 7.97
C PHE A 190 11.39 -10.23 7.59
N GLU A 191 12.72 -10.32 7.56
CA GLU A 191 13.42 -11.58 7.25
C GLU A 191 13.11 -12.67 8.29
N LYS A 192 13.03 -12.32 9.59
CA LYS A 192 12.70 -13.26 10.66
C LYS A 192 11.26 -13.78 10.61
N ALA A 193 10.34 -12.98 10.10
CA ALA A 193 8.93 -13.33 10.00
C ALA A 193 8.59 -14.12 8.72
N ASN A 194 9.57 -14.35 7.83
CA ASN A 194 9.36 -15.10 6.60
C ASN A 194 8.72 -16.47 6.89
N PRO A 195 7.50 -16.74 6.40
CA PRO A 195 6.80 -17.99 6.69
C PRO A 195 7.38 -19.17 5.90
N ILE A 196 8.18 -18.93 4.85
CA ILE A 196 8.77 -19.98 4.03
C ILE A 196 10.05 -20.49 4.70
N ARG A 197 10.02 -21.76 5.10
CA ARG A 197 11.17 -22.43 5.70
C ARG A 197 12.19 -22.87 4.65
N LYS A 198 13.38 -23.28 5.12
CA LYS A 198 14.45 -23.83 4.24
C LYS A 198 14.02 -25.08 3.46
N ASP A 199 13.01 -25.80 3.94
CA ASP A 199 12.42 -26.98 3.28
C ASP A 199 11.27 -26.61 2.31
N GLY A 200 11.00 -25.32 2.11
CA GLY A 200 9.94 -24.81 1.23
C GLY A 200 8.55 -24.83 1.83
N LYS A 201 8.37 -25.36 3.05
CA LYS A 201 7.05 -25.42 3.70
C LYS A 201 6.68 -24.08 4.32
N ILE A 202 5.39 -23.78 4.29
CA ILE A 202 4.80 -22.60 4.93
C ILE A 202 4.57 -22.89 6.41
N GLN A 203 5.20 -22.13 7.29
CA GLN A 203 4.90 -22.14 8.73
C GLN A 203 5.01 -20.73 9.32
N ILE A 204 3.88 -20.24 9.83
CA ILE A 204 3.78 -18.92 10.45
C ILE A 204 4.33 -18.97 11.88
N ASP A 205 5.39 -18.20 12.13
CA ASP A 205 5.83 -17.87 13.49
C ASP A 205 5.09 -16.61 13.97
N LYS A 206 4.03 -16.82 14.76
CA LYS A 206 3.20 -15.73 15.30
C LYS A 206 4.01 -14.71 16.10
N SER A 207 5.04 -15.13 16.83
CA SER A 207 5.84 -14.20 17.63
C SER A 207 6.76 -13.35 16.76
N ALA A 208 7.30 -13.93 15.68
CA ALA A 208 8.08 -13.17 14.71
C ALA A 208 7.19 -12.17 13.94
N GLU A 209 5.99 -12.58 13.54
CA GLU A 209 4.99 -11.73 12.89
C GLU A 209 4.55 -10.56 13.78
N GLU A 210 4.22 -10.80 15.06
CA GLU A 210 3.87 -9.71 15.98
C GLU A 210 5.03 -8.69 16.15
N LYS A 211 6.28 -9.16 16.14
CA LYS A 211 7.47 -8.28 16.19
C LYS A 211 7.64 -7.49 14.90
N ARG A 212 7.39 -8.10 13.74
CA ARG A 212 7.38 -7.41 12.44
C ARG A 212 6.33 -6.29 12.45
N GLU A 213 5.12 -6.57 12.89
CA GLU A 213 4.04 -5.57 13.01
C GLU A 213 4.38 -4.44 13.99
N ASP A 214 5.09 -4.73 15.09
CA ASP A 214 5.60 -3.69 15.99
C ASP A 214 6.59 -2.76 15.29
N GLU A 215 7.50 -3.29 14.48
CA GLU A 215 8.42 -2.46 13.70
C GLU A 215 7.70 -1.65 12.63
N MET A 216 6.67 -2.19 11.98
CA MET A 216 5.81 -1.42 11.07
C MET A 216 5.18 -0.22 11.78
N VAL A 217 4.60 -0.43 12.97
CA VAL A 217 3.99 0.66 13.75
C VAL A 217 5.04 1.73 14.10
N LYS A 218 6.25 1.33 14.52
CA LYS A 218 7.34 2.27 14.81
C LYS A 218 7.75 3.11 13.59
N ILE A 219 7.68 2.56 12.38
CA ILE A 219 7.92 3.31 11.14
C ILE A 219 6.79 4.31 10.91
N LEU A 220 5.53 3.88 11.04
CA LEU A 220 4.36 4.71 10.74
C LEU A 220 4.21 5.91 11.67
N VAL A 221 4.50 5.76 12.97
CA VAL A 221 4.33 6.85 13.95
C VAL A 221 5.42 7.91 13.92
N LYS A 222 6.44 7.76 13.07
CA LYS A 222 7.42 8.83 12.81
C LYS A 222 6.84 9.95 11.94
N GLY A 223 5.78 9.66 11.19
CA GLY A 223 5.10 10.65 10.35
C GLY A 223 4.10 11.52 11.12
N ASP A 224 3.60 12.56 10.48
CA ASP A 224 2.54 13.43 10.94
C ASP A 224 1.33 13.40 10.00
N GLY A 225 0.19 13.92 10.46
CA GLY A 225 -1.02 14.02 9.62
C GLY A 225 -1.57 12.67 9.16
N ILE A 226 -1.79 12.52 7.85
CA ILE A 226 -2.35 11.30 7.25
C ILE A 226 -1.21 10.43 6.70
N CYS A 227 -1.07 9.24 7.27
CA CYS A 227 -0.23 8.18 6.77
C CYS A 227 -1.10 7.12 6.08
N VAL A 228 -0.74 6.72 4.85
CA VAL A 228 -1.47 5.69 4.11
C VAL A 228 -0.57 4.48 3.93
N ILE A 229 -1.12 3.31 4.20
CA ILE A 229 -0.45 2.02 4.06
C ILE A 229 -1.25 1.09 3.15
N VAL A 230 -0.55 0.33 2.32
CA VAL A 230 -1.10 -0.82 1.58
C VAL A 230 -0.48 -2.06 2.20
N LEU A 231 -1.31 -2.85 2.87
CA LEU A 231 -0.87 -3.95 3.72
C LEU A 231 -1.89 -5.10 3.65
N GLY A 232 -1.39 -6.35 3.74
CA GLY A 232 -2.21 -7.55 3.71
C GLY A 232 -3.26 -7.56 4.82
N GLY A 233 -4.47 -8.03 4.53
CA GLY A 233 -5.56 -8.03 5.51
C GLY A 233 -5.38 -8.96 6.70
N GLY A 234 -4.38 -9.85 6.67
CA GLY A 234 -3.94 -10.64 7.83
C GLY A 234 -3.30 -9.78 8.92
N HIS A 235 -2.75 -8.62 8.58
CA HIS A 235 -2.11 -7.73 9.53
C HIS A 235 -3.13 -6.76 10.16
N LYS A 236 -3.31 -6.84 11.47
CA LYS A 236 -4.21 -5.94 12.20
C LYS A 236 -3.46 -5.24 13.33
N LEU A 237 -2.94 -4.06 13.01
CA LEU A 237 -2.08 -3.27 13.91
C LEU A 237 -2.76 -2.70 15.17
N THR A 238 -4.05 -2.98 15.41
CA THR A 238 -4.80 -2.43 16.55
C THR A 238 -4.16 -2.81 17.88
N ASP A 239 -3.74 -4.06 18.05
CA ASP A 239 -3.18 -4.54 19.31
C ASP A 239 -1.75 -4.02 19.53
N ASN A 240 -0.96 -3.86 18.46
CA ASN A 240 0.35 -3.22 18.48
C ASN A 240 0.25 -1.76 18.92
N LEU A 241 -0.66 -0.99 18.30
CA LEU A 241 -0.92 0.42 18.68
C LEU A 241 -1.32 0.55 20.15
N LYS A 242 -2.21 -0.33 20.63
CA LYS A 242 -2.66 -0.37 22.03
C LYS A 242 -1.52 -0.72 22.98
N ARG A 243 -0.71 -1.74 22.67
CA ARG A 243 0.44 -2.15 23.48
C ARG A 243 1.49 -1.04 23.59
N MET A 244 1.67 -0.27 22.52
CA MET A 244 2.58 0.90 22.49
C MET A 244 1.99 2.18 23.11
N LYS A 245 0.73 2.15 23.59
CA LYS A 245 0.04 3.29 24.21
C LYS A 245 -0.06 4.51 23.27
N LEU A 246 -0.32 4.27 22.00
CA LEU A 246 -0.44 5.29 20.95
C LEU A 246 -1.87 5.85 20.85
N ASP A 247 -2.40 6.33 21.98
CA ASP A 247 -3.82 6.71 22.13
C ASP A 247 -4.26 7.93 21.30
N SER A 248 -3.30 8.62 20.68
CA SER A 248 -3.55 9.79 19.82
C SER A 248 -3.47 9.49 18.32
N VAL A 249 -3.28 8.21 17.94
CA VAL A 249 -3.26 7.76 16.55
C VAL A 249 -4.63 7.19 16.20
N LEU A 250 -5.33 7.81 15.25
CA LEU A 250 -6.50 7.20 14.65
C LEU A 250 -6.06 6.16 13.63
N TYR A 251 -6.47 4.92 13.83
CA TYR A 251 -6.23 3.84 12.87
C TYR A 251 -7.55 3.31 12.34
N PHE A 252 -7.65 3.21 11.02
CA PHE A 252 -8.76 2.52 10.38
C PHE A 252 -8.34 1.77 9.12
N ARG A 253 -9.08 0.69 8.86
CA ARG A 253 -8.89 -0.18 7.71
C ARG A 253 -9.98 0.08 6.69
N VAL A 254 -9.61 0.12 5.42
CA VAL A 254 -10.50 0.32 4.28
C VAL A 254 -10.44 -0.93 3.42
N SER A 255 -11.59 -1.57 3.22
CA SER A 255 -11.71 -2.72 2.33
C SER A 255 -12.47 -2.35 1.06
N GLY A 256 -11.93 -2.76 -0.08
CA GLY A 256 -12.58 -2.64 -1.39
C GLY A 256 -13.61 -3.75 -1.60
N ARG A 257 -14.57 -3.54 -2.51
CA ARG A 257 -15.61 -4.55 -2.81
C ARG A 257 -15.03 -5.81 -3.43
N LYS A 258 -14.00 -5.70 -4.26
CA LYS A 258 -13.33 -6.87 -4.85
C LYS A 258 -12.55 -7.64 -3.80
N TYR A 259 -11.85 -6.93 -2.91
CA TYR A 259 -11.15 -7.56 -1.78
C TYR A 259 -12.12 -8.42 -0.95
N GLU A 260 -13.25 -7.86 -0.56
CA GLU A 260 -14.26 -8.56 0.24
C GLU A 260 -14.90 -9.74 -0.48
N ARG A 261 -15.08 -9.64 -1.80
CA ARG A 261 -15.56 -10.76 -2.62
C ARG A 261 -14.57 -11.92 -2.64
N VAL A 262 -13.29 -11.63 -2.85
CA VAL A 262 -12.22 -12.64 -2.87
C VAL A 262 -12.13 -13.33 -1.51
N MET A 263 -12.18 -12.56 -0.41
CA MET A 263 -12.12 -13.14 0.94
C MET A 263 -13.33 -14.03 1.25
N LYS A 264 -14.54 -13.63 0.86
CA LYS A 264 -15.75 -14.46 1.04
C LYS A 264 -15.79 -15.72 0.19
N GLY A 265 -15.12 -15.73 -0.96
CA GLY A 265 -15.02 -16.92 -1.82
C GLY A 265 -14.04 -17.98 -1.30
N ARG A 266 -13.33 -17.69 -0.20
CA ARG A 266 -12.34 -18.58 0.44
C ARG A 266 -12.83 -19.18 1.77
N GLU A 267 -13.98 -18.74 2.28
CA GLU A 267 -14.67 -19.34 3.45
C GLU A 267 -15.58 -20.49 3.01
#